data_AF-A0A1M5VR95-F1
#
_entry.id   AF-A0A1M5VR95-F1
#
_cell.length_a   1.000
_cell.length_b   1.000
_cell.length_c   1.000
_cell.angle_alpha   90.00
_cell.angle_beta   90.00
_cell.angle_gamma   90.00
#
_symmetry.space_group_name_H-M   'P 1'
#
loop_
_entity.id
_entity.type
_entity.pdbx_description
1 polymer ?
#
loop_
_entity_poly.entity_id
_entity_poly.type
_entity_poly.pdbx_seq_one_letter_code
_entity_poly.pdbx_strand_id
1 'polypeptide(L)'
;MGIRIPTDGLALLKLPFLKRQEVEKWLKVDALWDAQEHMERKEFGEALAIYQQYESQYPKNKTIRLTIATVLLKTGEPQKGLDILLPLESSLHEKELKRLAGHFYNTAAWLYLILNKIDLANHYSAMALKEVPGENMFRGTRGSVLIERGNITEGFLLLSHSMDFKFVNNTTLAAAIYLMLAQHLKGNTSERDKYLSFVNQNIDKLDVDERLLFERNLEKMKLEVISQ
;
A
#
# COMPACT_ATOMS: atom_id res chain seq x y z
N MET A 1 18.64 -17.59 -15.36
CA MET A 1 17.89 -18.14 -16.52
C MET A 1 16.97 -17.03 -17.04
N GLY A 2 17.27 -16.48 -18.21
CA GLY A 2 16.44 -15.43 -18.82
C GLY A 2 15.19 -16.03 -19.44
N ILE A 3 14.03 -15.46 -19.13
CA ILE A 3 12.78 -15.78 -19.82
C ILE A 3 12.92 -15.19 -21.23
N ARG A 4 12.91 -16.02 -22.27
CA ARG A 4 12.80 -15.56 -23.66
C ARG A 4 11.39 -15.04 -23.87
N ILE A 5 11.21 -13.73 -23.74
CA ILE A 5 9.99 -13.07 -24.19
C ILE A 5 10.07 -13.08 -25.74
N PRO A 6 9.02 -13.53 -26.45
CA PRO A 6 8.99 -13.38 -27.90
C PRO A 6 9.23 -11.91 -28.24
N THR A 7 10.10 -11.63 -29.20
CA THR A 7 10.15 -10.28 -29.78
C THR A 7 8.78 -9.94 -30.34
N ASP A 8 8.41 -8.66 -30.36
CA ASP A 8 7.09 -8.22 -30.86
C ASP A 8 6.80 -8.78 -32.26
N GLY A 9 7.82 -8.91 -33.12
CA GLY A 9 7.70 -9.56 -34.43
C GLY A 9 7.32 -11.05 -34.37
N LEU A 10 7.87 -11.82 -33.42
CA LEU A 10 7.51 -13.23 -33.23
C LEU A 10 6.11 -13.39 -32.60
N ALA A 11 5.66 -12.45 -31.78
CA ALA A 11 4.30 -12.42 -31.26
C ALA A 11 3.29 -12.12 -32.37
N LEU A 12 3.58 -11.14 -33.23
CA LEU A 12 2.75 -10.78 -34.38
C LEU A 12 2.60 -11.95 -35.38
N LEU A 13 3.69 -12.68 -35.66
CA LEU A 13 3.65 -13.86 -36.55
C LEU A 13 2.80 -15.02 -35.99
N LYS A 14 2.56 -15.05 -34.67
CA LYS A 14 1.72 -16.08 -34.03
C LYS A 14 0.24 -15.72 -34.03
N LEU A 15 -0.14 -14.46 -34.28
CA LEU A 15 -1.54 -14.00 -34.28
C LEU A 15 -2.48 -14.83 -35.17
N PRO A 16 -2.10 -15.25 -36.40
CA PRO A 16 -2.99 -16.07 -37.23
C PRO A 16 -3.25 -17.48 -36.68
N PHE A 17 -2.41 -17.96 -35.75
CA PHE A 17 -2.46 -19.31 -35.19
C PHE A 17 -2.91 -19.34 -33.73
N LEU A 18 -3.11 -18.17 -33.12
CA LEU A 18 -3.61 -18.03 -31.76
C LEU A 18 -5.07 -18.47 -31.71
N LYS A 19 -5.41 -19.30 -30.72
CA LYS A 19 -6.80 -19.71 -30.53
C LYS A 19 -7.60 -18.50 -30.03
N ARG A 20 -8.86 -18.38 -30.46
CA ARG A 20 -9.76 -17.29 -30.03
C ARG A 20 -9.81 -17.10 -28.51
N GLN A 21 -9.78 -18.18 -27.73
CA GLN A 21 -9.72 -18.13 -26.27
C GLN A 21 -8.44 -17.49 -25.71
N GLU A 22 -7.31 -17.63 -26.40
CA GLU A 22 -6.05 -17.00 -26.02
C GLU A 22 -6.07 -15.51 -26.34
N VAL A 23 -6.68 -15.11 -27.45
CA VAL A 23 -6.90 -13.69 -27.81
C VAL A 23 -7.90 -13.03 -26.84
N GLU A 24 -9.00 -13.71 -26.50
CA GLU A 24 -9.97 -13.24 -25.49
C GLU A 24 -9.33 -13.11 -24.10
N LYS A 25 -8.34 -13.93 -23.77
CA LYS A 25 -7.56 -13.77 -22.54
C LYS A 25 -6.70 -12.50 -22.57
N TRP A 26 -6.16 -12.11 -23.72
CA TRP A 26 -5.33 -10.91 -23.87
C TRP A 26 -6.18 -9.63 -23.81
N LEU A 27 -7.31 -9.58 -24.52
CA LEU A 27 -8.25 -8.45 -24.47
C LEU A 27 -8.81 -8.18 -23.07
N LYS A 28 -8.75 -9.16 -22.17
CA LYS A 28 -9.19 -9.01 -20.77
C LYS A 28 -8.09 -8.58 -19.82
N VAL A 29 -6.83 -8.57 -20.27
CA VAL A 29 -5.73 -7.88 -19.58
C VAL A 29 -5.89 -6.37 -19.73
N ASP A 30 -6.50 -5.89 -20.82
CA ASP A 30 -6.78 -4.46 -21.05
C ASP A 30 -7.58 -3.86 -19.89
N ALA A 31 -8.59 -4.56 -19.39
CA ALA A 31 -9.35 -4.10 -18.22
C ALA A 31 -8.47 -3.91 -16.95
N LEU A 32 -7.42 -4.73 -16.78
CA LEU A 32 -6.50 -4.54 -15.65
C LEU A 32 -5.59 -3.32 -15.85
N TRP A 33 -5.29 -2.95 -17.09
CA TRP A 33 -4.59 -1.70 -17.41
C TRP A 33 -5.49 -0.49 -17.16
N ASP A 34 -6.76 -0.54 -17.57
CA ASP A 34 -7.74 0.52 -17.28
C ASP A 34 -7.88 0.73 -15.76
N ALA A 35 -7.99 -0.37 -15.00
CA ALA A 35 -8.03 -0.30 -13.54
C ALA A 35 -6.75 0.31 -12.95
N GLN A 36 -5.58 -0.01 -13.51
CA GLN A 36 -4.31 0.57 -13.07
C GLN A 36 -4.22 2.07 -13.40
N GLU A 37 -4.75 2.52 -14.54
CA GLU A 37 -4.83 3.94 -14.90
C GLU A 37 -5.74 4.70 -13.91
N HIS A 38 -6.89 4.12 -13.55
CA HIS A 38 -7.75 4.66 -12.49
C HIS A 38 -7.02 4.73 -11.14
N MET A 39 -6.24 3.70 -10.77
CA MET A 39 -5.40 3.73 -9.56
C MET A 39 -4.40 4.88 -9.57
N GLU A 40 -3.74 5.13 -10.71
CA GLU A 40 -2.77 6.22 -10.87
C GLU A 40 -3.43 7.61 -10.79
N ARG A 41 -4.69 7.72 -11.23
CA ARG A 41 -5.54 8.91 -11.10
C ARG A 41 -6.21 9.05 -9.73
N LYS A 42 -5.98 8.11 -8.81
CA LYS A 42 -6.65 8.02 -7.50
C LYS A 42 -8.18 7.82 -7.58
N GLU A 43 -8.67 7.34 -8.71
CA GLU A 43 -10.07 6.96 -8.98
C GLU A 43 -10.30 5.53 -8.44
N PHE A 44 -10.15 5.38 -7.12
CA PHE A 44 -10.09 4.06 -6.47
C PHE A 44 -11.41 3.29 -6.55
N GLY A 45 -12.56 3.97 -6.62
CA GLY A 45 -13.87 3.33 -6.73
C GLY A 45 -14.06 2.64 -8.08
N GLU A 46 -13.65 3.32 -9.15
CA GLU A 46 -13.65 2.85 -10.52
C GLU A 46 -12.69 1.66 -10.68
N ALA A 47 -11.46 1.78 -10.17
CA ALA A 47 -10.50 0.68 -10.15
C ALA A 47 -11.04 -0.54 -9.39
N LEU A 48 -11.66 -0.34 -8.22
CA LEU A 48 -12.24 -1.41 -7.42
C LEU A 48 -13.34 -2.15 -8.18
N ALA A 49 -14.23 -1.42 -8.84
CA ALA A 49 -15.32 -2.01 -9.63
C ALA A 49 -14.78 -2.92 -10.74
N ILE A 50 -13.74 -2.49 -11.46
CA ILE A 50 -13.11 -3.28 -12.52
C ILE A 50 -12.43 -4.53 -11.93
N TYR A 51 -11.68 -4.41 -10.84
CA TYR A 51 -11.02 -5.56 -10.22
C TYR A 51 -12.03 -6.58 -9.67
N GLN A 52 -13.14 -6.13 -9.08
CA GLN A 52 -14.21 -7.02 -8.61
C GLN A 52 -14.92 -7.73 -9.78
N GLN A 53 -15.19 -7.00 -10.87
CA GLN A 53 -15.72 -7.61 -12.09
C GLN A 53 -14.75 -8.67 -12.64
N TYR A 54 -13.45 -8.37 -12.66
CA TYR A 54 -12.42 -9.33 -13.08
C TYR A 54 -12.37 -10.56 -12.16
N GLU A 55 -12.41 -10.38 -10.84
CA GLU A 55 -12.46 -11.48 -9.88
C GLU A 55 -13.67 -12.38 -10.10
N SER A 56 -14.86 -11.80 -10.36
CA SER A 56 -16.08 -12.58 -10.62
C SER A 56 -15.95 -13.51 -11.84
N GLN A 57 -15.21 -13.07 -12.87
CA GLN A 57 -14.92 -13.85 -14.06
C GLN A 57 -13.80 -14.87 -13.85
N TYR A 58 -12.85 -14.56 -12.95
CA TYR A 58 -11.65 -15.35 -12.69
C TYR A 58 -11.46 -15.65 -11.19
N PRO A 59 -12.40 -16.37 -10.55
CA PRO A 59 -12.41 -16.52 -9.09
C PRO A 59 -11.24 -17.35 -8.52
N LYS A 60 -10.46 -18.00 -9.40
CA LYS A 60 -9.24 -18.73 -9.04
C LYS A 60 -7.98 -17.86 -9.05
N ASN A 61 -8.03 -16.67 -9.63
CA ASN A 61 -6.90 -15.76 -9.63
C ASN A 61 -6.77 -15.14 -8.23
N LYS A 62 -5.78 -15.58 -7.46
CA LYS A 62 -5.58 -15.08 -6.09
C LYS A 62 -4.87 -13.74 -6.04
N THR A 63 -4.09 -13.40 -7.07
CA THR A 63 -3.37 -12.12 -7.15
C THR A 63 -4.32 -10.95 -7.18
N ILE A 64 -5.45 -11.06 -7.89
CA ILE A 64 -6.43 -9.97 -7.96
C ILE A 64 -7.00 -9.60 -6.58
N ARG A 65 -7.16 -10.59 -5.69
CA ARG A 65 -7.68 -10.37 -4.33
C ARG A 65 -6.71 -9.56 -3.46
N LEU A 66 -5.41 -9.77 -3.62
CA LEU A 66 -4.39 -8.92 -2.98
C LEU A 66 -4.51 -7.47 -3.49
N THR A 67 -4.69 -7.28 -4.79
CA THR A 67 -4.90 -5.94 -5.37
C THR A 67 -6.19 -5.32 -4.84
N ILE A 68 -7.32 -6.05 -4.82
CA ILE A 68 -8.59 -5.58 -4.26
C ILE A 68 -8.43 -5.15 -2.80
N ALA A 69 -7.73 -5.93 -1.97
CA ALA A 69 -7.46 -5.54 -0.58
C ALA A 69 -6.64 -4.25 -0.47
N THR A 70 -5.71 -4.02 -1.40
CA THR A 70 -4.94 -2.77 -1.48
C THR A 70 -5.81 -1.60 -1.92
N VAL A 71 -6.76 -1.79 -2.83
CA VAL A 71 -7.71 -0.74 -3.22
C VAL A 71 -8.69 -0.43 -2.09
N LEU A 72 -9.19 -1.45 -1.37
CA LEU A 72 -10.06 -1.27 -0.20
C LEU A 72 -9.37 -0.52 0.94
N LEU A 73 -8.05 -0.68 1.06
CA LEU A 73 -7.25 0.17 1.92
C LEU A 73 -7.38 1.65 1.49
N LYS A 74 -7.21 1.93 0.19
CA LYS A 74 -7.30 3.29 -0.39
C LYS A 74 -8.70 3.89 -0.40
N THR A 75 -9.76 3.08 -0.26
CA THR A 75 -11.14 3.56 -0.10
C THR A 75 -11.58 3.69 1.36
N GLY A 76 -10.69 3.45 2.33
CA GLY A 76 -11.02 3.57 3.76
C GLY A 76 -11.86 2.41 4.30
N GLU A 77 -11.78 1.23 3.68
CA GLU A 77 -12.53 0.03 4.05
C GLU A 77 -11.63 -1.09 4.60
N PRO A 78 -10.82 -0.83 5.66
CA PRO A 78 -9.73 -1.72 6.04
C PRO A 78 -10.20 -3.10 6.54
N GLN A 79 -11.38 -3.19 7.17
CA GLN A 79 -11.90 -4.48 7.61
C GLN A 79 -12.25 -5.37 6.42
N LYS A 80 -12.94 -4.84 5.39
CA LYS A 80 -13.22 -5.58 4.16
C LYS A 80 -11.93 -6.00 3.44
N GLY A 81 -10.93 -5.12 3.46
CA GLY A 81 -9.59 -5.44 2.94
C GLY A 81 -8.99 -6.68 3.62
N LEU A 82 -9.06 -6.76 4.95
CA LEU A 82 -8.61 -7.94 5.70
C LEU A 82 -9.44 -9.19 5.42
N ASP A 83 -10.76 -9.06 5.30
CA ASP A 83 -11.65 -10.19 5.04
C ASP A 83 -11.34 -10.87 3.70
N ILE A 84 -10.88 -10.11 2.70
CA ILE A 84 -10.42 -10.62 1.40
C ILE A 84 -8.98 -11.10 1.45
N LEU A 85 -8.11 -10.37 2.16
CA LEU A 85 -6.68 -10.62 2.17
C LEU A 85 -6.32 -11.88 2.97
N LEU A 86 -6.72 -11.96 4.24
CA LEU A 86 -6.24 -13.00 5.17
C LEU A 86 -6.50 -14.45 4.71
N PRO A 87 -7.62 -14.79 4.03
CA PRO A 87 -7.79 -16.13 3.47
C PRO A 87 -6.67 -16.57 2.52
N LEU A 88 -5.97 -15.62 1.87
CA LEU A 88 -4.85 -15.91 0.98
C LEU A 88 -3.58 -16.34 1.72
N GLU A 89 -3.47 -16.10 3.03
CA GLU A 89 -2.25 -16.37 3.80
C GLU A 89 -1.80 -17.82 3.70
N SER A 90 -2.77 -18.74 3.82
CA SER A 90 -2.54 -20.19 3.67
C SER A 90 -1.95 -20.57 2.31
N SER A 91 -2.15 -19.74 1.28
CA SER A 91 -1.72 -19.98 -0.11
C SER A 91 -0.40 -19.28 -0.47
N LEU A 92 0.24 -18.56 0.46
CA LEU A 92 1.49 -17.82 0.16
C LEU A 92 2.66 -18.71 -0.23
N HIS A 93 2.60 -20.00 0.05
CA HIS A 93 3.61 -20.97 -0.38
C HIS A 93 3.49 -21.34 -1.87
N GLU A 94 2.35 -21.06 -2.50
CA GLU A 94 2.11 -21.33 -3.92
C GLU A 94 2.97 -20.40 -4.79
N LYS A 95 3.49 -20.93 -5.91
CA LYS A 95 4.46 -20.21 -6.76
C LYS A 95 4.01 -18.82 -7.19
N GLU A 96 2.71 -18.65 -7.47
CA GLU A 96 2.12 -17.39 -7.90
C GLU A 96 2.15 -16.32 -6.80
N LEU A 97 1.77 -16.68 -5.57
CA LEU A 97 1.69 -15.75 -4.44
C LEU A 97 2.99 -15.62 -3.66
N LYS A 98 3.88 -16.61 -3.71
CA LYS A 98 5.15 -16.59 -2.98
C LYS A 98 5.99 -15.35 -3.30
N ARG A 99 5.96 -14.89 -4.54
CA ARG A 99 6.67 -13.67 -4.97
C ARG A 99 6.03 -12.38 -4.44
N LEU A 100 4.78 -12.45 -3.99
CA LEU A 100 3.99 -11.34 -3.48
C LEU A 100 3.85 -11.38 -1.96
N ALA A 101 4.51 -12.32 -1.27
CA ALA A 101 4.41 -12.48 0.18
C ALA A 101 4.76 -11.18 0.94
N GLY A 102 5.82 -10.48 0.53
CA GLY A 102 6.17 -9.17 1.09
C GLY A 102 5.04 -8.14 0.96
N HIS A 103 4.42 -8.03 -0.22
CA HIS A 103 3.28 -7.13 -0.45
C HIS A 103 2.05 -7.53 0.35
N PHE A 104 1.76 -8.83 0.44
CA PHE A 104 0.69 -9.36 1.28
C PHE A 104 0.89 -8.91 2.74
N TYR A 105 2.06 -9.18 3.31
CA TYR A 105 2.35 -8.85 4.71
C TYR A 105 2.35 -7.35 4.95
N ASN A 106 2.86 -6.55 4.01
CA ASN A 106 2.85 -5.10 4.12
C ASN A 106 1.41 -4.54 4.11
N THR A 107 0.58 -5.05 3.21
CA THR A 107 -0.83 -4.65 3.10
C THR A 107 -1.60 -5.01 4.37
N ALA A 108 -1.42 -6.23 4.88
CA ALA A 108 -2.02 -6.65 6.15
C ALA A 108 -1.58 -5.76 7.31
N ALA A 109 -0.29 -5.44 7.39
CA ALA A 109 0.25 -4.57 8.43
C ALA A 109 -0.37 -3.17 8.40
N TRP A 110 -0.54 -2.58 7.23
CA TRP A 110 -1.12 -1.24 7.06
C TRP A 110 -2.62 -1.22 7.38
N LEU A 111 -3.37 -2.24 6.94
CA LEU A 111 -4.78 -2.42 7.30
C LEU A 111 -4.97 -2.55 8.82
N TYR A 112 -4.13 -3.36 9.48
CA TYR A 112 -4.15 -3.47 10.94
C TYR A 112 -3.73 -2.19 11.65
N LEU A 113 -2.78 -1.45 11.09
CA LEU A 113 -2.34 -0.16 11.61
C LEU A 113 -3.50 0.84 11.62
N ILE A 114 -4.29 0.94 10.55
CA ILE A 114 -5.46 1.82 10.47
C ILE A 114 -6.54 1.40 11.48
N LEU A 115 -6.80 0.10 11.59
CA LEU A 115 -7.72 -0.47 12.58
C LEU A 115 -7.20 -0.39 14.03
N ASN A 116 -6.05 0.24 14.27
CA ASN A 116 -5.42 0.40 15.58
C ASN A 116 -5.13 -0.94 16.30
N LYS A 117 -4.94 -2.03 15.53
CA LYS A 117 -4.55 -3.35 16.04
C LYS A 117 -3.02 -3.49 16.01
N ILE A 118 -2.35 -2.73 16.86
CA ILE A 118 -0.90 -2.45 16.77
C ILE A 118 -0.03 -3.72 16.84
N ASP A 119 -0.38 -4.70 17.67
CA ASP A 119 0.42 -5.94 17.78
C ASP A 119 0.40 -6.78 16.49
N LEU A 120 -0.76 -6.85 15.82
CA LEU A 120 -0.90 -7.52 14.52
C LEU A 120 -0.17 -6.73 13.43
N ALA A 121 -0.30 -5.40 13.42
CA ALA A 121 0.47 -4.55 12.52
C ALA A 121 1.98 -4.75 12.71
N ASN A 122 2.44 -4.91 13.96
CA ASN A 122 3.85 -5.16 14.29
C ASN A 122 4.31 -6.53 13.79
N HIS A 123 3.50 -7.57 13.95
CA HIS A 123 3.79 -8.90 13.44
C HIS A 123 3.95 -8.88 11.92
N TYR A 124 2.94 -8.40 11.19
CA TYR A 124 2.92 -8.43 9.74
C TYR A 124 3.97 -7.48 9.11
N SER A 125 4.21 -6.30 9.68
CA SER A 125 5.23 -5.38 9.17
C SER A 125 6.65 -5.96 9.27
N ALA A 126 6.93 -6.71 10.35
CA ALA A 126 8.20 -7.41 10.51
C ALA A 126 8.36 -8.53 9.47
N MET A 127 7.29 -9.28 9.18
CA MET A 127 7.31 -10.31 8.14
C MET A 127 7.54 -9.72 6.75
N ALA A 128 6.88 -8.62 6.40
CA ALA A 128 7.07 -7.94 5.12
C ALA A 128 8.53 -7.55 4.90
N LEU A 129 9.16 -6.93 5.91
CA LEU A 129 10.56 -6.53 5.84
C LEU A 129 11.51 -7.73 5.81
N LYS A 130 11.15 -8.85 6.44
CA LYS A 130 11.93 -10.09 6.36
C LYS A 130 11.91 -10.68 4.94
N GLU A 131 10.77 -10.64 4.27
CA GLU A 131 10.64 -11.12 2.89
C GLU A 131 11.44 -10.26 1.90
N VAL A 132 11.45 -8.93 2.08
CA VAL A 132 12.20 -8.00 1.23
C VAL A 132 12.88 -6.90 2.07
N PRO A 133 14.07 -7.15 2.64
CA PRO A 133 14.76 -6.22 3.56
C PRO A 133 15.14 -4.85 2.97
N GLY A 134 15.13 -4.73 1.64
CA GLY A 134 15.47 -3.52 0.89
C GLY A 134 14.29 -2.62 0.54
N GLU A 135 13.05 -3.08 0.70
CA GLU A 135 11.88 -2.39 0.15
C GLU A 135 11.51 -1.17 1.01
N ASN A 136 11.57 0.02 0.41
CA ASN A 136 11.33 1.29 1.11
C ASN A 136 9.91 1.37 1.64
N MET A 137 8.92 0.88 0.88
CA MET A 137 7.53 0.85 1.32
C MET A 137 7.38 0.02 2.61
N PHE A 138 8.07 -1.11 2.71
CA PHE A 138 7.96 -2.02 3.87
C PHE A 138 8.66 -1.42 5.09
N ARG A 139 9.78 -0.72 4.87
CA ARG A 139 10.45 0.08 5.92
C ARG A 139 9.55 1.20 6.42
N GLY A 140 8.83 1.88 5.53
CA GLY A 140 7.82 2.90 5.85
C GLY A 140 6.75 2.40 6.81
N THR A 141 6.11 1.27 6.46
CA THR A 141 5.12 0.60 7.32
C THR A 141 5.72 0.18 8.65
N ARG A 142 6.89 -0.47 8.63
CA ARG A 142 7.56 -0.93 9.84
C ARG A 142 7.90 0.22 10.78
N GLY A 143 8.42 1.33 10.25
CA GLY A 143 8.78 2.51 11.03
C GLY A 143 7.56 3.15 11.69
N SER A 144 6.46 3.28 10.94
CA SER A 144 5.18 3.79 11.43
C SER A 144 4.64 2.95 12.60
N VAL A 145 4.61 1.63 12.42
CA VAL A 145 4.14 0.69 13.45
C VAL A 145 5.03 0.69 14.70
N LEU A 146 6.35 0.82 14.53
CA LEU A 146 7.27 0.91 15.67
C LEU A 146 7.03 2.15 16.51
N ILE A 147 6.76 3.29 15.89
CA ILE A 147 6.41 4.54 16.59
C ILE A 147 5.12 4.36 17.39
N GLU A 148 4.08 3.77 16.79
CA GLU A 148 2.82 3.48 17.48
C GLU A 148 2.98 2.56 18.69
N ARG A 149 3.96 1.65 18.64
CA ARG A 149 4.28 0.73 19.73
C ARG A 149 5.16 1.37 20.82
N GLY A 150 5.56 2.62 20.68
CA GLY A 150 6.46 3.30 21.60
C GLY A 150 7.95 3.09 21.32
N ASN A 151 8.32 2.35 20.28
CA ASN A 151 9.71 2.15 19.86
C ASN A 151 10.19 3.32 18.98
N ILE A 152 10.14 4.53 19.56
CA ILE A 152 10.22 5.80 18.80
C ILE A 152 11.55 5.94 18.05
N THR A 153 12.68 5.60 18.69
CA THR A 153 14.01 5.76 18.10
C THR A 153 14.20 4.88 16.86
N GLU A 154 13.83 3.61 16.97
CA GLU A 154 13.95 2.65 15.85
C GLU A 154 13.03 3.04 14.70
N GLY A 155 11.76 3.35 14.99
CA GLY A 155 10.81 3.76 13.96
C GLY A 155 11.19 5.07 13.28
N PHE A 156 11.70 6.05 14.04
CA PHE A 156 12.23 7.30 13.49
C PHE A 156 13.39 7.05 12.51
N LEU A 157 14.34 6.18 12.87
CA LEU A 157 15.48 5.87 12.00
C LEU A 157 15.01 5.29 10.66
N LEU A 158 14.07 4.34 10.69
CA LEU A 158 13.52 3.75 9.46
C LEU A 158 12.79 4.77 8.57
N LEU A 159 12.02 5.68 9.17
CA LEU A 159 11.25 6.67 8.41
C LEU A 159 12.11 7.84 7.90
N SER A 160 13.11 8.26 8.67
CA SER A 160 13.89 9.47 8.38
C SER A 160 14.57 9.43 6.99
N HIS A 161 14.92 8.24 6.51
CA HIS A 161 15.56 8.03 5.22
C HIS A 161 14.58 8.15 4.04
N SER A 162 13.28 8.06 4.30
CA SER A 162 12.23 8.19 3.29
C SER A 162 11.75 9.62 3.14
N MET A 163 12.24 10.55 3.95
CA MET A 163 11.80 11.94 3.93
C MET A 163 12.54 12.77 2.89
N ASP A 164 11.76 13.40 2.01
CA ASP A 164 12.21 14.49 1.15
C ASP A 164 11.13 15.59 1.14
N PHE A 165 11.43 16.73 1.75
CA PHE A 165 10.50 17.87 1.80
C PHE A 165 10.28 18.53 0.43
N LYS A 166 11.09 18.22 -0.58
CA LYS A 166 10.97 18.79 -1.94
C LYS A 166 10.15 17.91 -2.87
N PHE A 167 10.00 16.63 -2.57
CA PHE A 167 9.34 15.67 -3.45
C PHE A 167 8.13 15.04 -2.76
N VAL A 168 6.97 15.65 -2.98
CA VAL A 168 5.72 15.24 -2.32
C VAL A 168 5.12 14.02 -3.01
N ASN A 169 5.01 12.93 -2.27
CA ASN A 169 4.31 11.69 -2.65
C ASN A 169 3.79 10.96 -1.41
N ASN A 170 3.00 9.91 -1.62
CA ASN A 170 2.42 9.07 -0.57
C ASN A 170 3.46 8.58 0.47
N THR A 171 4.63 8.09 0.02
CA THR A 171 5.68 7.62 0.93
C THR A 171 6.21 8.74 1.83
N THR A 172 6.50 9.93 1.27
CA THR A 172 6.99 11.08 2.05
C THR A 172 5.93 11.64 2.99
N LEU A 173 4.66 11.68 2.58
CA LEU A 173 3.55 12.16 3.40
C LEU A 173 3.26 11.20 4.56
N ALA A 174 3.17 9.91 4.28
CA ALA A 174 3.00 8.89 5.32
C ALA A 174 4.16 8.88 6.32
N ALA A 175 5.40 9.02 5.85
CA ALA A 175 6.57 9.15 6.72
C ALA A 175 6.49 10.42 7.58
N ALA A 176 6.09 11.57 7.02
CA ALA A 176 5.94 12.82 7.74
C ALA A 176 4.89 12.74 8.86
N ILE A 177 3.74 12.10 8.60
CA ILE A 177 2.67 11.88 9.59
C ILE A 177 3.21 11.18 10.84
N TYR A 178 4.07 10.18 10.67
CA TYR A 178 4.62 9.42 11.79
C TYR A 178 5.88 10.04 12.39
N LEU A 179 6.71 10.74 11.62
CA LEU A 179 7.83 11.50 12.15
C LEU A 179 7.36 12.69 13.00
N MET A 180 6.25 13.32 12.62
CA MET A 180 5.54 14.29 13.44
C MET A 180 5.19 13.70 14.82
N LEU A 181 4.50 12.55 14.84
CA LEU A 181 4.14 11.87 16.08
C LEU A 181 5.39 11.49 16.90
N ALA A 182 6.42 10.96 16.25
CA ALA A 182 7.67 10.61 16.92
C ALA A 182 8.35 11.82 17.58
N GLN A 183 8.36 12.98 16.93
CA GLN A 183 8.93 14.20 17.50
C GLN A 183 8.08 14.76 18.63
N HIS A 184 6.76 14.67 18.54
CA HIS A 184 5.87 15.01 19.66
C HIS A 184 6.16 14.15 20.89
N LEU A 185 6.27 12.84 20.72
CA LEU A 185 6.56 11.90 21.82
C LEU A 185 7.96 12.11 22.43
N LYS A 186 8.89 12.72 21.68
CA LYS A 186 10.22 13.14 22.17
C LYS A 186 10.21 14.52 22.84
N GLY A 187 9.10 15.25 22.81
CA GLY A 187 9.01 16.64 23.28
C GLY A 187 9.70 17.67 22.35
N ASN A 188 10.02 17.29 21.11
CA ASN A 188 10.66 18.19 20.15
C ASN A 188 9.63 18.95 19.32
N THR A 189 9.07 20.01 19.92
CA THR A 189 8.02 20.85 19.34
C THR A 189 8.41 21.44 17.98
N SER A 190 9.64 21.96 17.84
CA SER A 190 10.08 22.60 16.59
C SER A 190 10.11 21.62 15.41
N GLU A 191 10.67 20.43 15.60
CA GLU A 191 10.68 19.42 14.52
C GLU A 191 9.29 18.85 14.27
N ARG A 192 8.46 18.65 15.31
CA ARG A 192 7.05 18.26 15.14
C ARG A 192 6.33 19.23 14.21
N ASP A 193 6.46 20.53 14.47
CA ASP A 193 5.75 21.58 13.71
C ASP A 193 6.22 21.68 12.26
N LYS A 194 7.49 21.37 12.00
CA LYS A 194 8.02 21.24 10.65
C LYS A 194 7.34 20.12 9.85
N TYR A 195 7.20 18.92 10.43
CA TYR A 195 6.50 17.82 9.75
C TYR A 195 5.00 18.10 9.62
N LEU A 196 4.37 18.66 10.66
CA LEU A 196 2.96 19.06 10.63
C LEU A 196 2.68 20.08 9.51
N SER A 197 3.52 21.11 9.39
CA SER A 197 3.41 22.12 8.34
C SER A 197 3.52 21.52 6.95
N PHE A 198 4.47 20.59 6.74
CA PHE A 198 4.62 19.88 5.47
C PHE A 198 3.37 19.07 5.09
N VAL A 199 2.77 18.35 6.04
CA VAL A 199 1.54 17.58 5.79
C VAL A 199 0.37 18.52 5.50
N ASN A 200 0.18 19.57 6.31
CA ASN A 200 -0.90 20.54 6.12
C ASN A 200 -0.84 21.25 4.76
N GLN A 201 0.36 21.62 4.30
CA GLN A 201 0.56 22.24 2.98
C GLN A 201 0.25 21.31 1.79
N ASN A 202 0.11 20.02 2.04
CA ASN A 202 -0.11 19.00 1.02
C ASN A 202 -1.28 18.07 1.38
N ILE A 203 -2.21 18.56 2.21
CA ILE A 203 -3.31 17.76 2.77
C ILE A 203 -4.28 17.28 1.68
N ASP A 204 -4.37 18.00 0.56
CA ASP A 204 -5.13 17.66 -0.64
C ASP A 204 -4.57 16.43 -1.38
N LYS A 205 -3.29 16.10 -1.17
CA LYS A 205 -2.61 14.98 -1.81
C LYS A 205 -2.69 13.68 -1.01
N LEU A 206 -3.12 13.73 0.25
CA LEU A 206 -3.27 12.55 1.09
C LEU A 206 -4.35 11.62 0.52
N ASP A 207 -4.02 10.34 0.42
CA ASP A 207 -5.01 9.30 0.20
C ASP A 207 -5.89 9.12 1.45
N VAL A 208 -7.04 8.45 1.30
CA VAL A 208 -8.00 8.24 2.41
C VAL A 208 -7.34 7.56 3.61
N ASP A 209 -6.52 6.55 3.37
CA ASP A 209 -5.82 5.83 4.44
C ASP A 209 -4.82 6.70 5.20
N GLU A 210 -4.09 7.55 4.49
CA GLU A 210 -3.13 8.47 5.11
C GLU A 210 -3.83 9.57 5.91
N ARG A 211 -4.97 10.06 5.40
CA ARG A 211 -5.82 11.04 6.10
C ARG A 211 -6.33 10.49 7.44
N LEU A 212 -6.84 9.25 7.45
CA LEU A 212 -7.29 8.58 8.68
C LEU A 212 -6.17 8.49 9.73
N LEU A 213 -4.95 8.15 9.30
CA LEU A 213 -3.79 8.07 10.20
C LEU A 213 -3.35 9.46 10.68
N PHE A 214 -3.42 10.47 9.82
CA PHE A 214 -3.08 11.84 10.17
C PHE A 214 -4.03 12.40 11.23
N GLU A 215 -5.34 12.30 11.01
CA GLU A 215 -6.38 12.74 11.95
C GLU A 215 -6.22 12.06 13.31
N ARG A 216 -6.05 10.74 13.32
CA ARG A 216 -5.80 9.98 14.55
C ARG A 216 -4.54 10.46 15.29
N ASN A 217 -3.47 10.78 14.56
CA ASN A 217 -2.25 11.27 15.17
C ASN A 217 -2.42 12.68 15.74
N LEU A 218 -3.20 13.56 15.09
CA LEU A 218 -3.55 14.87 15.64
C LEU A 218 -4.34 14.74 16.95
N GLU A 219 -5.33 13.84 17.01
CA GLU A 219 -6.09 13.55 18.23
C GLU A 219 -5.17 13.10 19.38
N LYS A 220 -4.24 12.17 19.11
CA LYS A 220 -3.25 11.70 20.09
C LYS A 220 -2.40 12.83 20.66
N MET A 221 -2.06 13.81 19.82
CA MET A 221 -1.25 14.98 20.20
C MET A 221 -2.09 16.13 20.77
N LYS A 222 -3.43 16.03 20.76
CA LYS A 222 -4.38 17.09 21.09
C LYS A 222 -4.18 18.35 20.25
N LEU A 223 -3.98 18.16 18.95
CA LEU A 223 -3.86 19.23 17.96
C LEU A 223 -5.11 19.27 17.07
N GLU A 224 -5.47 20.46 16.60
CA GLU A 224 -6.58 20.65 15.66
C GLU A 224 -6.10 20.57 14.21
N VAL A 225 -6.97 20.09 13.31
CA VAL A 225 -6.76 20.17 11.86
C VAL A 225 -6.96 21.62 11.44
N ILE A 226 -5.93 22.24 10.86
CA ILE A 226 -6.08 23.56 10.25
C ILE A 226 -6.74 23.35 8.88
N SER A 227 -8.06 23.53 8.80
CA SER A 227 -8.77 23.60 7.52
C SER A 227 -8.34 24.88 6.78
N GLN A 228 -7.79 24.74 5.57
CA GLN A 228 -7.65 25.86 4.64
C GLN A 228 -8.90 25.99 3.79
#